data_AF-A0A844Z975-F1
#
_entry.id   AF-A0A844Z975-F1
#
_cell.length_a   1.000
_cell.length_b   1.000
_cell.length_c   1.000
_cell.angle_alpha   90.00
_cell.angle_beta   90.00
_cell.angle_gamma   90.00
#
_symmetry.space_group_name_H-M   'P 1'
#
loop_
_entity.id
_entity.type
_entity.pdbx_description
1 polymer ?
#
loop_
_entity_poly.entity_id
_entity_poly.type
_entity_poly.pdbx_seq_one_letter_code
_entity_poly.pdbx_strand_id
1 'polypeptide(L)'
;MTNWIPRAFIVFFATLILAACGVQENIEEGQTEVRNFQFHYDAREFEDIWARSSSKMKKAIKKEDFLDLLANIRRILGKNVESTQSGWKLEKVPQGNFLVITMQTQFERGTGVEIFTLERVGDIIKVAGYHVDSPDMMRTLLRESSENREGANVELIDDVDPE
;
A
#
# COMPACT_ATOMS: atom_id res chain seq x y z
N MET A 1 61.48 2.81 7.42
CA MET A 1 60.19 2.10 7.65
C MET A 1 59.21 3.13 8.20
N THR A 2 57.92 3.09 7.82
CA THR A 2 56.82 3.97 8.30
C THR A 2 56.39 5.09 7.34
N ASN A 3 55.17 4.95 6.78
CA ASN A 3 54.17 5.98 6.40
C ASN A 3 53.23 5.60 5.21
N TRP A 4 53.31 4.40 4.65
CA TRP A 4 52.43 3.96 3.56
C TRP A 4 51.00 3.57 4.03
N ILE A 5 50.87 3.03 5.24
CA ILE A 5 49.62 2.42 5.75
C ILE A 5 48.46 3.43 5.98
N PRO A 6 48.67 4.68 6.47
CA PRO A 6 47.52 5.57 6.75
C PRO A 6 46.86 6.13 5.48
N ARG A 7 47.55 6.13 4.33
CA ARG A 7 46.99 6.69 3.07
C ARG A 7 46.01 5.73 2.39
N ALA A 8 46.26 4.43 2.48
CA ALA A 8 45.37 3.41 1.92
C ALA A 8 44.05 3.29 2.69
N PHE A 9 44.07 3.50 4.01
CA PHE A 9 42.88 3.45 4.86
C PHE A 9 41.91 4.63 4.61
N ILE A 10 42.42 5.82 4.28
CA ILE A 10 41.59 7.01 4.01
C ILE A 10 40.82 6.89 2.69
N VAL A 11 41.42 6.27 1.66
CA VAL A 11 40.77 6.09 0.36
C VAL A 11 39.65 5.04 0.42
N PHE A 12 39.81 3.98 1.21
CA PHE A 12 38.78 2.93 1.38
C PHE A 12 37.52 3.44 2.12
N PHE A 13 37.68 4.37 3.07
CA PHE A 13 36.55 4.94 3.82
C PHE A 13 35.73 5.94 2.98
N ALA A 14 36.38 6.67 2.05
CA ALA A 14 35.71 7.67 1.22
C ALA A 14 34.74 7.07 0.19
N THR A 15 34.98 5.85 -0.28
CA THR A 15 34.10 5.18 -1.27
C THR A 15 32.82 4.61 -0.69
N LEU A 16 32.73 4.37 0.63
CA LEU A 16 31.52 3.84 1.27
C LEU A 16 30.40 4.88 1.43
N ILE A 17 30.71 6.18 1.40
CA ILE A 17 29.74 7.25 1.69
C ILE A 17 28.77 7.46 0.50
N LEU A 18 29.19 7.17 -0.74
CA LEU A 18 28.37 7.43 -1.94
C LEU A 18 27.20 6.45 -2.13
N ALA A 19 27.28 5.24 -1.56
CA ALA A 19 26.21 4.24 -1.72
C ALA A 19 24.99 4.52 -0.82
N ALA A 20 25.16 5.29 0.25
CA ALA A 20 24.08 5.58 1.20
C ALA A 20 23.08 6.63 0.69
N CYS A 21 23.54 7.64 -0.06
CA CYS A 21 22.65 8.72 -0.53
C CYS A 21 21.54 8.23 -1.47
N GLY A 22 21.87 7.40 -2.46
CA GLY A 22 20.88 6.98 -3.47
C GLY A 22 19.79 6.05 -2.91
N VAL A 23 20.07 5.31 -1.82
CA VAL A 23 19.05 4.47 -1.17
C VAL A 23 18.08 5.33 -0.37
N GLN A 24 18.59 6.34 0.35
CA GLN A 24 17.78 7.23 1.16
C GLN A 24 16.81 8.07 0.31
N GLU A 25 17.29 8.61 -0.81
CA GLU A 25 16.47 9.40 -1.75
C GLU A 25 15.28 8.58 -2.31
N ASN A 26 15.52 7.33 -2.70
CA ASN A 26 14.45 6.44 -3.17
C ASN A 26 13.37 6.20 -2.10
N ILE A 27 13.75 6.12 -0.82
CA ILE A 27 12.81 5.92 0.29
C ILE A 27 11.98 7.19 0.50
N GLU A 28 12.59 8.37 0.49
CA GLU A 28 11.90 9.65 0.68
C GLU A 28 10.92 9.96 -0.45
N GLU A 29 11.31 9.70 -1.71
CA GLU A 29 10.41 9.78 -2.85
C GLU A 29 9.27 8.76 -2.73
N GLY A 30 9.57 7.53 -2.30
CA GLY A 30 8.58 6.50 -2.07
C GLY A 30 7.54 6.89 -1.01
N GLN A 31 7.99 7.44 0.13
CA GLN A 31 7.10 7.98 1.15
C GLN A 31 6.24 9.14 0.62
N THR A 32 6.81 9.97 -0.26
CA THR A 32 6.06 11.05 -0.90
C THR A 32 4.93 10.49 -1.76
N GLU A 33 5.19 9.44 -2.53
CA GLU A 33 4.15 8.79 -3.33
C GLU A 33 3.09 8.08 -2.47
N VAL A 34 3.47 7.48 -1.34
CA VAL A 34 2.51 6.94 -0.36
C VAL A 34 1.60 8.05 0.18
N ARG A 35 2.16 9.21 0.56
CA ARG A 35 1.37 10.35 1.02
C ARG A 35 0.42 10.87 -0.07
N ASN A 36 0.86 10.93 -1.33
CA ASN A 36 0.00 11.32 -2.45
C ASN A 36 -1.16 10.33 -2.63
N PHE A 37 -0.88 9.02 -2.56
CA PHE A 37 -1.91 8.00 -2.62
C PHE A 37 -2.94 8.19 -1.50
N GLN A 38 -2.47 8.33 -0.26
CA GLN A 38 -3.33 8.51 0.92
C GLN A 38 -4.15 9.79 0.84
N PHE A 39 -3.57 10.89 0.32
CA PHE A 39 -4.27 12.14 0.07
C PHE A 39 -5.45 11.96 -0.90
N HIS A 40 -5.21 11.36 -2.07
CA HIS A 40 -6.27 11.10 -3.05
C HIS A 40 -7.31 10.08 -2.52
N TYR A 41 -6.88 9.11 -1.72
CA TYR A 41 -7.77 8.14 -1.09
C TYR A 41 -8.75 8.83 -0.12
N ASP A 42 -8.25 9.74 0.71
CA ASP A 42 -9.06 10.49 1.66
C ASP A 42 -10.07 11.41 0.96
N ALA A 43 -9.65 12.02 -0.16
CA ALA A 43 -10.45 12.84 -1.05
C ALA A 43 -11.45 12.06 -1.92
N ARG A 44 -11.40 10.72 -1.91
CA ARG A 44 -12.19 9.82 -2.79
C ARG A 44 -11.90 9.98 -4.28
N GLU A 45 -10.69 10.44 -4.61
CA GLU A 45 -10.17 10.64 -5.96
C GLU A 45 -9.54 9.32 -6.48
N PHE A 46 -10.30 8.22 -6.43
CA PHE A 46 -9.78 6.88 -6.74
C PHE A 46 -9.33 6.74 -8.21
N GLU A 47 -9.97 7.49 -9.10
CA GLU A 47 -9.60 7.59 -10.51
C GLU A 47 -8.20 8.19 -10.70
N ASP A 48 -7.84 9.21 -9.90
CA ASP A 48 -6.52 9.83 -9.96
C ASP A 48 -5.43 8.90 -9.41
N ILE A 49 -5.75 8.12 -8.36
CA ILE A 49 -4.88 7.03 -7.89
C ILE A 49 -4.62 6.05 -9.03
N TRP A 50 -5.66 5.57 -9.70
CA TRP A 50 -5.52 4.66 -10.83
C TRP A 50 -4.69 5.28 -11.96
N ALA A 51 -4.97 6.53 -12.34
CA ALA A 51 -4.27 7.23 -13.40
C ALA A 51 -2.75 7.31 -13.13
N ARG A 52 -2.37 7.62 -11.89
CA ARG A 52 -0.98 7.73 -11.42
C ARG A 52 -0.27 6.39 -11.27
N SER A 53 -1.02 5.33 -11.01
CA SER A 53 -0.49 3.99 -10.78
C SER A 53 0.30 3.46 -11.98
N SER A 54 1.23 2.56 -11.68
CA SER A 54 2.17 2.03 -12.65
C SER A 54 1.49 1.14 -13.69
N SER A 55 2.14 0.96 -14.84
CA SER A 55 1.63 0.04 -15.86
C SER A 55 1.58 -1.41 -15.36
N LYS A 56 2.40 -1.76 -14.36
CA LYS A 56 2.43 -3.10 -13.75
C LYS A 56 1.17 -3.33 -12.92
N MET A 57 0.76 -2.36 -12.10
CA MET A 57 -0.51 -2.43 -11.37
C MET A 57 -1.69 -2.56 -12.35
N LYS A 58 -1.70 -1.72 -13.40
CA LYS A 58 -2.77 -1.71 -14.41
C LYS A 58 -2.90 -3.01 -15.21
N LYS A 59 -1.85 -3.83 -15.24
CA LYS A 59 -1.86 -5.17 -15.86
C LYS A 59 -2.23 -6.27 -14.87
N ALA A 60 -2.10 -6.03 -13.57
CA ALA A 60 -2.30 -7.04 -12.53
C ALA A 60 -3.75 -7.13 -12.04
N ILE A 61 -4.49 -6.01 -12.05
CA ILE A 61 -5.88 -5.92 -11.60
C ILE A 61 -6.70 -5.12 -12.61
N LYS A 62 -8.01 -5.43 -12.73
CA LYS A 62 -8.92 -4.57 -13.51
C LYS A 62 -9.10 -3.24 -12.80
N LYS A 63 -9.35 -2.19 -13.58
CA LYS A 63 -9.56 -0.85 -13.05
C LYS A 63 -10.72 -0.84 -12.06
N GLU A 64 -11.86 -1.39 -12.48
CA GLU A 64 -13.11 -1.38 -11.72
C GLU A 64 -12.94 -2.11 -10.38
N ASP A 65 -12.35 -3.30 -10.39
CA ASP A 65 -12.06 -4.08 -9.18
C ASP A 65 -11.15 -3.30 -8.20
N PHE A 66 -10.18 -2.55 -8.71
CA PHE A 66 -9.31 -1.71 -7.88
C PHE A 66 -10.05 -0.51 -7.29
N LEU A 67 -10.87 0.18 -8.08
CA LEU A 67 -11.67 1.30 -7.58
C LEU A 67 -12.69 0.84 -6.53
N ASP A 68 -13.33 -0.31 -6.75
CA ASP A 68 -14.28 -0.92 -5.82
C ASP A 68 -13.59 -1.35 -4.52
N LEU A 69 -12.35 -1.86 -4.61
CA LEU A 69 -11.54 -2.13 -3.42
C LEU A 69 -11.35 -0.86 -2.59
N LEU A 70 -10.87 0.23 -3.20
CA LEU A 70 -10.63 1.49 -2.48
C LEU A 70 -11.93 2.09 -1.92
N ALA A 71 -13.01 2.04 -2.69
CA ALA A 71 -14.33 2.50 -2.26
C ALA A 71 -14.82 1.70 -1.04
N ASN A 72 -14.63 0.38 -1.03
CA ASN A 72 -15.02 -0.47 0.08
C ASN A 72 -14.17 -0.23 1.34
N ILE A 73 -12.85 -0.08 1.20
CA ILE A 73 -11.98 0.29 2.33
C ILE A 73 -12.45 1.63 2.91
N ARG A 74 -12.72 2.63 2.05
CA ARG A 74 -13.19 3.96 2.47
C ARG A 74 -14.57 3.92 3.14
N ARG A 75 -15.47 3.06 2.66
CA ARG A 75 -16.81 2.83 3.24
C ARG A 75 -16.72 2.17 4.60
N ILE A 76 -15.88 1.15 4.76
CA ILE A 76 -15.81 0.36 5.98
C ILE A 76 -14.97 1.08 7.04
N LEU A 77 -13.73 1.42 6.70
CA LEU A 77 -12.75 1.96 7.65
C LEU A 77 -12.75 3.49 7.73
N GLY A 78 -13.10 4.18 6.64
CA GLY A 78 -13.09 5.64 6.61
C GLY A 78 -11.80 6.22 6.04
N LYS A 79 -11.58 7.53 6.26
CA LYS A 79 -10.33 8.20 5.85
C LYS A 79 -9.22 7.84 6.82
N ASN A 80 -8.00 8.12 6.40
CA ASN A 80 -6.84 8.09 7.25
C ASN A 80 -6.94 9.23 8.29
N VAL A 81 -6.69 8.88 9.55
CA VAL A 81 -6.57 9.83 10.67
C VAL A 81 -5.09 10.02 10.99
N GLU A 82 -4.34 8.92 11.04
CA GLU A 82 -2.90 8.90 11.26
C GLU A 82 -2.30 7.74 10.47
N SER A 83 -1.09 7.93 9.94
CA SER A 83 -0.38 6.93 9.14
C SER A 83 1.11 7.06 9.40
N THR A 84 1.72 6.02 9.95
CA THR A 84 3.14 6.01 10.33
C THR A 84 3.86 4.87 9.62
N GLN A 85 5.00 5.17 9.00
CA GLN A 85 5.84 4.13 8.41
C GLN A 85 6.42 3.22 9.50
N SER A 86 6.11 1.93 9.42
CA SER A 86 6.61 0.91 10.35
C SER A 86 7.77 0.09 9.77
N GLY A 87 7.95 0.11 8.44
CA GLY A 87 9.07 -0.58 7.81
C GLY A 87 9.19 -0.28 6.32
N TRP A 88 10.34 -0.65 5.77
CA TRP A 88 10.57 -0.65 4.33
C TRP A 88 11.55 -1.76 3.96
N LYS A 89 11.49 -2.24 2.72
CA LYS A 89 12.49 -3.16 2.15
C LYS A 89 12.63 -2.92 0.66
N LEU A 90 13.83 -3.19 0.15
CA LEU A 90 14.09 -3.25 -1.29
C LEU A 90 14.03 -4.71 -1.72
N GLU A 91 13.13 -5.03 -2.66
CA GLU A 91 13.00 -6.35 -3.25
C GLU A 91 13.54 -6.33 -4.68
N LYS A 92 14.44 -7.27 -4.98
CA LYS A 92 14.93 -7.50 -6.33
C LYS A 92 14.42 -8.85 -6.80
N VAL A 93 13.55 -8.83 -7.80
CA VAL A 93 12.95 -10.03 -8.41
C VAL A 93 13.14 -9.97 -9.92
N PRO A 94 13.00 -11.09 -10.67
CA PRO A 94 13.16 -11.08 -12.12
C PRO A 94 12.27 -10.05 -12.85
N GLN A 95 11.12 -9.70 -12.25
CA GLN A 95 10.16 -8.76 -12.78
C GLN A 95 10.50 -7.28 -12.52
N GLY A 96 11.55 -6.99 -11.73
CA GLY A 96 12.00 -5.62 -11.43
C GLY A 96 12.54 -5.45 -10.01
N ASN A 97 12.93 -4.20 -9.71
CA ASN A 97 13.29 -3.76 -8.36
C ASN A 97 12.11 -2.99 -7.77
N PHE A 98 11.72 -3.35 -6.56
CA PHE A 98 10.59 -2.73 -5.85
C PHE A 98 11.03 -2.19 -4.51
N LEU A 99 10.53 -1.00 -4.17
CA LEU A 99 10.53 -0.50 -2.81
C LEU A 99 9.20 -0.86 -2.18
N VAL A 100 9.22 -1.67 -1.14
CA VAL A 100 8.02 -2.02 -0.37
C VAL A 100 8.02 -1.19 0.90
N ILE A 101 6.97 -0.38 1.10
CA ILE A 101 6.76 0.44 2.29
C ILE A 101 5.57 -0.11 3.07
N THR A 102 5.75 -0.29 4.37
CA THR A 102 4.69 -0.73 5.29
C THR A 102 4.28 0.42 6.20
N MET A 103 3.00 0.75 6.19
CA MET A 103 2.39 1.79 7.02
C MET A 103 1.49 1.15 8.08
N GLN A 104 1.55 1.65 9.30
CA GLN A 104 0.51 1.44 10.30
C GLN A 104 -0.44 2.62 10.22
N THR A 105 -1.70 2.34 9.90
CA THR A 105 -2.70 3.37 9.60
C THR A 105 -3.87 3.26 10.56
N GLN A 106 -4.18 4.36 11.24
CA GLN A 106 -5.42 4.58 11.95
C GLN A 106 -6.42 5.21 11.00
N PHE A 107 -7.53 4.53 10.76
CA PHE A 107 -8.68 5.04 10.03
C PHE A 107 -9.76 5.53 11.00
N GLU A 108 -10.78 6.21 10.49
CA GLU A 108 -11.90 6.70 11.32
C GLU A 108 -12.62 5.60 12.11
N ARG A 109 -12.71 4.38 11.55
CA ARG A 109 -13.50 3.26 12.07
C ARG A 109 -12.68 1.98 12.27
N GLY A 110 -11.36 2.11 12.40
CA GLY A 110 -10.52 0.95 12.66
C GLY A 110 -9.05 1.20 12.36
N THR A 111 -8.28 0.13 12.42
CA THR A 111 -6.84 0.13 12.16
C THR A 111 -6.51 -0.80 11.01
N GLY A 112 -5.39 -0.53 10.33
CA GLY A 112 -4.86 -1.44 9.32
C GLY A 112 -3.38 -1.26 9.08
N VAL A 113 -2.79 -2.30 8.51
CA VAL A 113 -1.43 -2.28 7.97
C VAL A 113 -1.54 -2.16 6.46
N GLU A 114 -1.07 -1.04 5.91
CA GLU A 114 -1.02 -0.83 4.48
C GLU A 114 0.36 -1.19 3.94
N ILE A 115 0.40 -1.91 2.83
CA ILE A 115 1.62 -2.33 2.14
C ILE A 115 1.60 -1.76 0.73
N PHE A 116 2.54 -0.87 0.47
CA PHE A 116 2.74 -0.24 -0.84
C PHE A 116 3.94 -0.88 -1.54
N THR A 117 3.70 -1.44 -2.72
CA THR A 117 4.78 -1.89 -3.62
C THR A 117 5.00 -0.79 -4.64
N LEU A 118 6.19 -0.19 -4.62
CA LEU A 118 6.55 0.95 -5.45
C LEU A 118 7.62 0.54 -6.46
N GLU A 119 7.54 1.08 -7.67
CA GLU A 119 8.59 0.92 -8.68
C GLU A 119 9.00 2.28 -9.25
N ARG A 120 10.29 2.41 -9.59
CA ARG A 120 10.79 3.58 -10.31
C ARG A 120 10.55 3.40 -11.81
N VAL A 121 9.84 4.34 -12.42
CA VAL A 121 9.57 4.40 -13.87
C VAL A 121 10.16 5.68 -14.42
N GLY A 122 11.36 5.60 -15.01
CA GLY A 122 12.14 6.80 -15.34
C GLY A 122 12.54 7.54 -14.06
N ASP A 123 12.21 8.82 -13.98
CA ASP A 123 12.56 9.66 -12.82
C ASP A 123 11.46 9.72 -11.75
N ILE A 124 10.37 8.96 -11.91
CA ILE A 124 9.22 9.01 -10.99
C ILE A 124 8.97 7.66 -10.32
N ILE A 125 8.66 7.69 -9.03
CA ILE A 125 8.16 6.55 -8.27
C ILE A 125 6.65 6.42 -8.52
N LYS A 126 6.18 5.19 -8.76
CA LYS A 126 4.76 4.88 -8.94
C LYS A 126 4.36 3.68 -8.10
N VAL A 127 3.10 3.66 -7.68
CA VAL A 127 2.48 2.49 -7.04
C VAL A 127 2.29 1.38 -8.08
N ALA A 128 2.98 0.26 -7.86
CA ALA A 128 2.87 -0.97 -8.64
C ALA A 128 1.96 -2.02 -7.98
N GLY A 129 1.67 -1.87 -6.69
CA GLY A 129 0.73 -2.70 -5.95
C GLY A 129 0.37 -2.10 -4.61
N TYR A 130 -0.83 -2.43 -4.13
CA TYR A 130 -1.38 -1.98 -2.85
C TYR A 130 -2.11 -3.13 -2.17
N HIS A 131 -1.92 -3.25 -0.86
CA HIS A 131 -2.61 -4.21 -0.01
C HIS A 131 -2.88 -3.59 1.36
N VAL A 132 -4.02 -3.92 1.96
CA VAL A 132 -4.37 -3.53 3.33
C VAL A 132 -4.80 -4.77 4.11
N ASP A 133 -4.22 -4.95 5.29
CA ASP A 133 -4.66 -5.92 6.29
C ASP A 133 -5.32 -5.16 7.44
N SER A 134 -6.60 -5.43 7.67
CA SER A 134 -7.38 -4.78 8.73
C SER A 134 -8.32 -5.79 9.40
N PRO A 135 -8.07 -6.12 10.68
CA PRO A 135 -8.99 -6.93 11.47
C PRO A 135 -10.39 -6.30 11.60
N ASP A 136 -10.45 -4.97 11.69
CA ASP A 136 -11.71 -4.21 11.76
C ASP A 136 -12.55 -4.34 10.49
N MET A 137 -11.89 -4.26 9.33
CA MET A 137 -12.53 -4.47 8.04
C MET A 137 -13.05 -5.90 7.93
N MET A 138 -12.21 -6.89 8.24
CA MET A 138 -12.59 -8.30 8.18
C MET A 138 -13.78 -8.61 9.09
N ARG A 139 -13.78 -8.12 10.33
CA ARG A 139 -14.93 -8.26 11.25
C ARG A 139 -16.21 -7.67 10.68
N THR A 140 -16.12 -6.49 10.06
CA THR A 140 -17.28 -5.83 9.45
C THR A 140 -17.84 -6.63 8.28
N LEU A 141 -16.97 -7.10 7.38
CA LEU A 141 -17.37 -7.92 6.23
C LEU A 141 -18.00 -9.25 6.66
N LEU A 142 -17.45 -9.91 7.69
CA LEU A 142 -18.01 -11.15 8.22
C LEU A 142 -19.44 -10.92 8.75
N ARG A 143 -19.67 -9.84 9.50
CA ARG A 143 -21.00 -9.47 10.00
C ARG A 143 -21.99 -9.16 8.87
N GLU A 144 -21.58 -8.37 7.88
CA GLU A 144 -22.42 -8.08 6.70
C GLU A 144 -22.78 -9.38 5.95
N SER A 145 -21.84 -10.32 5.85
CA SER A 145 -22.09 -11.62 5.20
C SER A 145 -23.05 -12.53 5.98
N SER A 146 -23.03 -12.49 7.33
CA SER A 146 -23.97 -13.28 8.14
C SER A 146 -25.39 -12.71 8.07
N GLU A 147 -25.53 -11.38 8.15
CA GLU A 147 -26.82 -10.70 8.08
C GLU A 147 -27.50 -10.93 6.71
N ASN A 148 -26.73 -10.87 5.63
CA ASN A 148 -27.26 -11.13 4.29
C ASN A 148 -27.74 -12.58 4.09
N ARG A 149 -27.11 -13.55 4.77
CA ARG A 149 -27.53 -14.96 4.72
C ARG A 149 -28.79 -15.23 5.55
N GLU A 150 -28.96 -14.52 6.66
CA GLU A 150 -30.13 -14.63 7.51
C GLU A 150 -31.35 -13.98 6.83
N GLY A 151 -31.19 -12.80 6.25
CA GLY A 151 -32.26 -12.12 5.48
C GLY A 151 -32.75 -12.93 4.28
N ALA A 152 -31.83 -13.54 3.52
CA ALA A 152 -32.19 -14.40 2.39
C ALA A 152 -32.93 -15.70 2.80
N ASN A 153 -32.72 -16.18 4.03
CA ASN A 153 -33.41 -17.38 4.53
C ASN A 153 -34.81 -17.06 5.07
N VAL A 154 -35.04 -15.83 5.56
CA VAL A 154 -36.36 -15.38 6.03
C VAL A 154 -37.32 -15.12 4.85
N GLU A 155 -36.84 -14.55 3.74
CA GLU A 155 -37.66 -14.29 2.55
C GLU A 155 -38.17 -15.57 1.85
N LEU A 156 -37.50 -16.71 2.04
CA LEU A 156 -37.92 -18.00 1.45
C LEU A 156 -38.95 -18.79 2.28
N ILE A 157 -39.21 -18.39 3.53
CA ILE A 157 -40.10 -19.13 4.45
C ILE A 157 -41.52 -18.53 4.44
N ASP A 158 -41.68 -17.27 4.02
CA ASP A 158 -42.98 -16.59 3.98
C ASP A 158 -43.86 -16.97 2.77
N ASP A 159 -43.35 -17.75 1.80
CA ASP A 159 -44.09 -18.23 0.62
C ASP A 159 -44.69 -19.66 0.77
N VAL A 160 -44.62 -20.26 1.97
CA VAL A 160 -45.25 -21.56 2.24
C VAL A 160 -46.66 -21.33 2.79
N ASP A 161 -47.64 -21.28 1.89
CA ASP A 161 -49.07 -21.33 2.21
C ASP A 161 -49.38 -22.58 3.07
N PRO A 162 -49.90 -22.45 4.30
CA PRO A 162 -50.32 -23.59 5.07
C PRO A 162 -51.65 -24.12 4.51
N GLU A 163 -51.58 -25.16 3.67
CA GLU A 163 -52.74 -26.00 3.34
C GLU A 163 -53.37 -26.66 4.59
#